data_AF-A0A820HR28-F1
#
_entry.id   AF-A0A820HR28-F1
#
_cell.length_a   1.000
_cell.length_b   1.000
_cell.length_c   1.000
_cell.angle_alpha   90.00
_cell.angle_beta   90.00
_cell.angle_gamma   90.00
#
_symmetry.space_group_name_H-M   'P 1'
#
loop_
_entity.id
_entity.type
_entity.pdbx_description
1 polymer ?
#
loop_
_entity_poly.entity_id
_entity_poly.type
_entity_poly.pdbx_seq_one_letter_code
_entity_poly.pdbx_strand_id
1 'polypeptide(L)'
;MVLLLLWFRCNAEKLPNIDIYPGFGWDHLRFIDLAPIYEVSNLKDSDMFQSCIEMIPLHENKIEMGSTEIDTFDSRTSDYSSNLMIGGSAGFGGFKIGGSYSKEYQTTKKEQGQEKTITLRNQIDYLMVDVILLSACPLHPQVKKDLIEIAEHQANKESLLATYFAQLFVKKYGTHYTSRLYLGGSIIEEDFISQSNYSSNTSEKRMYRAAAEASFLGSFGLSANYGSGSIYNQTTINQYTTKINRKILSSKGGDIFILDGHMEAWQASVKKNPAIIRRAIENLTYFIQADKLPELTNMALSKVREEINGAVNTYVEMNTIRGCMNRNSASFNWIANFDDGSCISVQQTTQFGGFIRTCSEDSRMPR
;
A
#
# COMPACT_ATOMS: atom_id res chain seq x y z
N MET A 1 -57.90 -24.44 12.45
CA MET A 1 -57.05 -23.73 11.49
C MET A 1 -56.37 -22.60 12.24
N VAL A 2 -55.17 -22.85 12.80
CA VAL A 2 -54.39 -21.87 13.57
C VAL A 2 -53.04 -21.77 12.88
N LEU A 3 -52.79 -20.60 12.29
CA LEU A 3 -51.52 -20.24 11.66
C LEU A 3 -50.45 -20.10 12.76
N LEU A 4 -49.45 -20.97 12.76
CA LEU A 4 -48.21 -20.76 13.50
C LEU A 4 -47.24 -19.97 12.61
N LEU A 5 -47.16 -18.66 12.86
CA LEU A 5 -46.11 -17.80 12.33
C LEU A 5 -44.80 -18.14 13.06
N LEU A 6 -43.98 -18.99 12.45
CA LEU A 6 -42.60 -19.20 12.83
C LEU A 6 -41.80 -17.94 12.50
N TRP A 7 -41.52 -17.13 13.51
CA TRP A 7 -40.49 -16.10 13.45
C TRP A 7 -39.13 -16.79 13.31
N PHE A 8 -38.59 -16.81 12.10
CA PHE A 8 -37.17 -17.06 11.90
C PHE A 8 -36.41 -15.91 12.57
N ARG A 9 -35.87 -16.17 13.78
CA ARG A 9 -34.75 -15.38 14.30
C ARG A 9 -33.58 -15.61 13.35
N CYS A 10 -33.35 -14.64 12.48
CA CYS A 10 -32.06 -14.51 11.81
C CYS A 10 -31.03 -14.30 12.94
N ASN A 11 -30.25 -15.32 13.27
CA ASN A 11 -29.05 -15.15 14.08
C ASN A 11 -28.12 -14.25 13.25
N ALA A 12 -28.20 -12.93 13.46
CA ALA A 12 -27.17 -12.03 12.99
C ALA A 12 -25.88 -12.49 13.68
N GLU A 13 -24.96 -13.10 12.92
CA GLU A 13 -23.63 -13.43 13.44
C GLU A 13 -23.05 -12.15 14.04
N LYS A 14 -22.77 -12.18 15.35
CA LYS A 14 -22.22 -11.04 16.06
C LYS A 14 -20.87 -10.72 15.41
N LEU A 15 -20.77 -9.57 14.74
CA LEU A 15 -19.53 -9.13 14.11
C LEU A 15 -18.38 -9.20 15.14
N PRO A 16 -17.21 -9.75 14.77
CA PRO A 16 -16.09 -9.88 15.68
C PRO A 16 -15.71 -8.52 16.30
N ASN A 17 -15.08 -8.55 17.47
CA ASN A 17 -14.62 -7.33 18.13
C ASN A 17 -13.44 -6.74 17.35
N ILE A 18 -13.74 -6.00 16.28
CA ILE A 18 -12.80 -5.34 15.40
C ILE A 18 -12.54 -3.94 15.95
N ASP A 19 -11.29 -3.68 16.31
CA ASP A 19 -10.71 -2.39 16.71
C ASP A 19 -9.92 -1.73 15.57
N ILE A 20 -10.01 -2.29 14.36
CA ILE A 20 -9.33 -1.82 13.15
C ILE A 20 -10.32 -0.99 12.32
N TYR A 21 -10.03 0.29 12.14
CA TYR A 21 -10.91 1.23 11.44
C TYR A 21 -10.13 2.25 10.57
N PRO A 22 -10.73 2.76 9.47
CA PRO A 22 -10.17 3.82 8.64
C PRO A 22 -10.18 5.20 9.34
N GLY A 23 -9.61 6.21 8.70
CA GLY A 23 -9.58 7.59 9.21
C GLY A 23 -8.21 8.04 9.71
N PHE A 24 -7.18 7.27 9.41
CA PHE A 24 -5.79 7.60 9.70
C PHE A 24 -5.11 8.21 8.47
N GLY A 25 -4.13 9.07 8.73
CA GLY A 25 -3.20 9.53 7.73
C GLY A 25 -2.43 8.36 7.10
N TRP A 26 -2.03 8.49 5.84
CA TRP A 26 -1.36 7.45 5.08
C TRP A 26 -0.17 8.02 4.33
N ASP A 27 1.01 7.42 4.54
CA ASP A 27 2.18 7.68 3.74
C ASP A 27 2.19 6.77 2.50
N HIS A 28 1.86 7.33 1.36
CA HIS A 28 1.80 6.57 0.11
C HIS A 28 3.18 6.15 -0.45
N LEU A 29 4.30 6.74 -0.01
CA LEU A 29 5.62 6.28 -0.44
C LEU A 29 6.09 5.07 0.38
N ARG A 30 5.80 5.07 1.68
CA ARG A 30 6.24 4.04 2.65
C ARG A 30 5.21 2.93 2.91
N PHE A 31 3.95 3.16 2.55
CA PHE A 31 2.81 2.31 2.87
C PHE A 31 2.64 2.05 4.38
N ILE A 32 2.60 3.14 5.16
CA ILE A 32 2.36 3.07 6.60
C ILE A 32 1.24 4.03 7.02
N ASP A 33 0.48 3.60 8.03
CA ASP A 33 -0.49 4.43 8.71
C ASP A 33 0.23 5.46 9.62
N LEU A 34 -0.31 6.67 9.70
CA LEU A 34 0.21 7.81 10.45
C LEU A 34 -0.84 8.32 11.46
N ALA A 35 -0.72 9.57 11.91
CA ALA A 35 -1.62 10.13 12.90
C ALA A 35 -3.09 10.14 12.44
N PRO A 36 -4.06 10.02 13.35
CA PRO A 36 -5.48 10.04 13.02
C PRO A 36 -5.88 11.39 12.40
N ILE A 37 -6.66 11.33 11.32
CA ILE A 37 -7.32 12.50 10.71
C ILE A 37 -8.68 12.75 11.36
N TYR A 38 -9.39 11.67 11.67
CA TYR A 38 -10.74 11.70 12.22
C TYR A 38 -10.76 11.30 13.69
N GLU A 39 -11.70 11.85 14.44
CA GLU A 39 -11.91 11.53 15.84
C GLU A 39 -12.82 10.30 15.95
N VAL A 40 -12.27 9.13 15.64
CA VAL A 40 -12.95 7.86 15.89
C VAL A 40 -12.67 7.44 17.33
N SER A 41 -13.73 7.18 18.10
CA SER A 41 -13.59 6.69 19.47
C SER A 41 -13.00 5.28 19.47
N ASN A 42 -12.05 5.01 20.35
CA ASN A 42 -11.54 3.66 20.58
C ASN A 42 -12.57 2.73 21.24
N LEU A 43 -13.72 3.25 21.69
CA LEU A 43 -14.79 2.47 22.29
C LEU A 43 -15.84 2.13 21.23
N LYS A 44 -15.83 0.87 20.78
CA LYS A 44 -16.72 0.32 19.73
C LYS A 44 -18.22 0.53 19.98
N ASP A 45 -18.62 0.59 21.25
CA ASP A 45 -20.00 0.80 21.69
C ASP A 45 -20.33 2.27 22.00
N SER A 46 -19.40 3.20 21.75
CA SER A 46 -19.71 4.62 21.84
C SER A 46 -20.53 5.04 20.62
N ASP A 47 -21.51 5.93 20.85
CA ASP A 47 -22.30 6.56 19.79
C ASP A 47 -21.39 7.17 18.70
N MET A 48 -20.19 7.64 19.09
CA MET A 48 -19.20 8.20 18.18
C MET A 48 -18.64 7.17 17.19
N PHE A 49 -18.29 5.96 17.61
CA PHE A 49 -17.82 4.91 16.70
C PHE A 49 -18.92 4.53 15.70
N GLN A 50 -20.15 4.32 16.19
CA GLN A 50 -21.29 3.95 15.33
C GLN A 50 -21.68 5.07 14.35
N SER A 51 -21.48 6.33 14.71
CA SER A 51 -21.70 7.48 13.82
C SER A 51 -20.60 7.69 12.78
N CYS A 52 -19.40 7.16 13.02
CA CYS A 52 -18.22 7.33 12.17
C CYS A 52 -17.96 6.13 11.26
N ILE A 53 -18.30 4.92 11.69
CA ILE A 53 -17.86 3.67 11.05
C ILE A 53 -19.05 2.82 10.65
N GLU A 54 -19.10 2.47 9.38
CA GLU A 54 -20.01 1.44 8.85
C GLU A 54 -19.24 0.16 8.56
N MET A 55 -19.77 -0.98 8.99
CA MET A 55 -19.18 -2.30 8.74
C MET A 55 -20.12 -3.15 7.91
N ILE A 56 -19.65 -3.57 6.74
CA ILE A 56 -20.37 -4.45 5.82
C ILE A 56 -19.68 -5.81 5.86
N PRO A 57 -20.35 -6.88 6.35
CA PRO A 57 -19.81 -8.23 6.27
C PRO A 57 -19.53 -8.62 4.82
N LEU A 58 -18.33 -9.14 4.58
CA LEU A 58 -17.94 -9.75 3.32
C LEU A 58 -17.73 -11.25 3.53
N HIS A 59 -18.04 -12.03 2.51
CA HIS A 59 -17.81 -13.48 2.51
C HIS A 59 -17.01 -13.89 1.27
N GLU A 60 -15.99 -13.10 0.95
CA GLU A 60 -15.16 -13.30 -0.24
C GLU A 60 -13.92 -14.14 0.12
N ASN A 61 -13.79 -15.28 -0.56
CA ASN A 61 -12.60 -16.11 -0.52
C ASN A 61 -12.02 -16.13 -1.92
N LYS A 62 -10.77 -15.68 -2.07
CA LYS A 62 -10.10 -15.63 -3.37
C LYS A 62 -8.79 -16.41 -3.30
N ILE A 63 -8.68 -17.40 -4.18
CA ILE A 63 -7.42 -18.08 -4.49
C ILE A 63 -7.12 -17.74 -5.94
N GLU A 64 -6.02 -17.03 -6.17
CA GLU A 64 -5.56 -16.77 -7.53
C GLU A 64 -4.79 -17.99 -8.05
N MET A 65 -5.29 -18.57 -9.14
CA MET A 65 -4.61 -19.66 -9.83
C MET A 65 -3.64 -19.10 -10.88
N GLY A 66 -2.41 -19.62 -10.87
CA GLY A 66 -1.28 -19.18 -11.68
C GLY A 66 -0.39 -18.17 -10.97
N SER A 67 0.81 -18.60 -10.53
CA SER A 67 1.78 -17.72 -9.87
C SER A 67 2.07 -16.46 -10.69
N THR A 68 2.15 -15.30 -10.05
CA THR A 68 2.52 -14.04 -10.70
C THR A 68 4.03 -13.99 -10.87
N GLU A 69 4.50 -13.85 -12.12
CA GLU A 69 5.92 -13.61 -12.41
C GLU A 69 6.21 -12.13 -12.31
N ILE A 70 7.19 -11.78 -11.47
CA ILE A 70 7.59 -10.40 -11.23
C ILE A 70 9.07 -10.29 -11.56
N ASP A 71 9.34 -9.80 -12.77
CA ASP A 71 10.69 -9.66 -13.34
C ASP A 71 11.26 -8.24 -13.19
N THR A 72 10.43 -7.26 -12.80
CA THR A 72 10.91 -5.93 -12.41
C THR A 72 10.22 -5.45 -11.15
N PHE A 73 10.98 -4.86 -10.24
CA PHE A 73 10.43 -4.30 -9.01
C PHE A 73 9.49 -3.12 -9.29
N ASP A 74 9.64 -2.47 -10.45
CA ASP A 74 8.76 -1.39 -10.93
C ASP A 74 7.38 -1.91 -11.39
N SER A 75 7.34 -3.06 -12.09
CA SER A 75 6.08 -3.77 -12.41
C SER A 75 5.30 -4.24 -11.17
N ARG A 76 5.93 -4.15 -9.99
CA ARG A 76 5.37 -4.58 -8.70
C ARG A 76 4.74 -3.43 -7.91
N THR A 77 4.93 -2.17 -8.34
CA THR A 77 4.16 -1.06 -7.77
C THR A 77 2.67 -1.32 -7.94
N SER A 78 2.22 -1.95 -9.03
CA SER A 78 0.83 -2.36 -9.25
C SER A 78 0.36 -3.53 -8.38
N ASP A 79 1.23 -4.45 -7.96
CA ASP A 79 0.80 -5.64 -7.20
C ASP A 79 0.67 -5.36 -5.70
N TYR A 80 1.57 -4.58 -5.08
CA TYR A 80 1.35 -4.14 -3.69
C TYR A 80 0.34 -2.99 -3.60
N SER A 81 0.27 -2.12 -4.62
CA SER A 81 -0.83 -1.15 -4.74
C SER A 81 -2.15 -1.79 -5.21
N SER A 82 -2.19 -3.05 -5.62
CA SER A 82 -3.48 -3.74 -5.89
C SER A 82 -4.34 -3.84 -4.61
N ASN A 83 -3.67 -3.83 -3.45
CA ASN A 83 -4.31 -3.73 -2.14
C ASN A 83 -4.68 -2.27 -1.78
N LEU A 84 -4.38 -1.30 -2.65
CA LEU A 84 -4.79 0.09 -2.53
C LEU A 84 -5.82 0.41 -3.62
N MET A 85 -6.98 0.87 -3.19
CA MET A 85 -8.00 1.42 -4.07
C MET A 85 -7.87 2.93 -4.01
N ILE A 86 -7.83 3.59 -5.16
CA ILE A 86 -8.01 5.03 -5.21
C ILE A 86 -9.48 5.29 -4.89
N GLY A 87 -9.73 6.12 -3.89
CA GLY A 87 -11.06 6.50 -3.51
C GLY A 87 -11.80 7.36 -4.54
N GLY A 88 -13.01 7.81 -4.20
CA GLY A 88 -13.93 8.45 -5.15
C GLY A 88 -13.57 9.89 -5.52
N SER A 89 -12.48 10.45 -4.96
CA SER A 89 -12.04 11.82 -5.25
C SER A 89 -11.55 11.94 -6.70
N ALA A 90 -12.40 12.51 -7.56
CA ALA A 90 -12.10 12.73 -8.98
C ALA A 90 -10.82 13.56 -9.17
N GLY A 91 -9.89 13.07 -9.99
CA GLY A 91 -8.70 13.82 -10.43
C GLY A 91 -7.36 13.38 -9.86
N PHE A 92 -7.28 12.30 -9.09
CA PHE A 92 -6.01 11.82 -8.55
C PHE A 92 -5.35 10.76 -9.46
N GLY A 93 -4.22 11.10 -10.07
CA GLY A 93 -3.25 10.14 -10.57
C GLY A 93 -2.26 9.81 -9.46
N GLY A 94 -2.18 8.54 -9.05
CA GLY A 94 -1.17 8.07 -8.08
C GLY A 94 0.24 8.57 -8.41
N PHE A 95 1.07 8.76 -7.38
CA PHE A 95 2.48 9.07 -7.62
C PHE A 95 3.14 7.88 -8.31
N LYS A 96 3.95 8.14 -9.35
CA LYS A 96 4.70 7.08 -10.05
C LYS A 96 5.62 6.29 -9.11
N ILE A 97 6.07 6.90 -8.01
CA ILE A 97 6.93 6.28 -7.00
C ILE A 97 6.15 5.72 -5.79
N GLY A 98 4.83 5.54 -5.91
CA GLY A 98 3.99 4.99 -4.84
C GLY A 98 4.50 3.65 -4.33
N GLY A 99 4.61 3.50 -3.01
CA GLY A 99 5.09 2.30 -2.35
C GLY A 99 6.59 2.02 -2.52
N SER A 100 7.35 2.87 -3.22
CA SER A 100 8.76 2.62 -3.53
C SER A 100 9.66 2.61 -2.29
N TYR A 101 9.16 3.01 -1.12
CA TYR A 101 9.88 2.97 0.16
C TYR A 101 9.24 2.00 1.17
N SER A 102 8.26 1.20 0.75
CA SER A 102 7.70 0.13 1.57
C SER A 102 8.71 -0.99 1.80
N LYS A 103 8.57 -1.70 2.92
CA LYS A 103 9.48 -2.79 3.31
C LYS A 103 9.50 -3.90 2.25
N GLU A 104 8.33 -4.25 1.74
CA GLU A 104 8.14 -5.29 0.74
C GLU A 104 8.78 -4.90 -0.60
N TYR A 105 8.57 -3.66 -1.05
CA TYR A 105 9.23 -3.15 -2.25
C TYR A 105 10.75 -3.12 -2.10
N GLN A 106 11.27 -2.60 -0.98
CA GLN A 106 12.71 -2.52 -0.74
C GLN A 106 13.37 -3.91 -0.68
N THR A 107 12.67 -4.89 -0.11
CA THR A 107 13.13 -6.30 -0.09
C THR A 107 13.25 -6.83 -1.52
N THR A 108 12.19 -6.68 -2.32
CA THR A 108 12.20 -7.14 -3.72
C THR A 108 13.24 -6.39 -4.55
N LYS A 109 13.32 -5.07 -4.42
CA LYS A 109 14.28 -4.23 -5.13
C LYS A 109 15.71 -4.68 -4.87
N LYS A 110 16.03 -5.04 -3.63
CA LYS A 110 17.32 -5.61 -3.27
C LYS A 110 17.57 -6.95 -3.97
N GLU A 111 16.64 -7.89 -3.85
CA GLU A 111 16.76 -9.24 -4.45
C GLU A 111 16.87 -9.19 -5.99
N GLN A 112 16.11 -8.32 -6.65
CA GLN A 112 16.10 -8.26 -8.12
C GLN A 112 17.20 -7.36 -8.69
N GLY A 113 17.48 -6.25 -8.02
CA GLY A 113 18.46 -5.25 -8.44
C GLY A 113 19.90 -5.64 -8.12
N GLN A 114 20.16 -6.18 -6.92
CA GLN A 114 21.50 -6.59 -6.49
C GLN A 114 21.76 -8.06 -6.79
N GLU A 115 20.87 -8.96 -6.36
CA GLU A 115 21.06 -10.41 -6.48
C GLU A 115 20.61 -10.99 -7.84
N LYS A 116 20.10 -10.13 -8.73
CA LYS A 116 19.65 -10.48 -10.10
C LYS A 116 18.67 -11.64 -10.10
N THR A 117 17.67 -11.60 -9.22
CA THR A 117 16.62 -12.61 -9.15
C THR A 117 15.37 -12.21 -9.96
N ILE A 118 14.49 -13.18 -10.17
CA ILE A 118 13.09 -13.06 -10.58
C ILE A 118 12.26 -13.59 -9.42
N THR A 119 11.10 -13.01 -9.18
CA THR A 119 10.20 -13.50 -8.14
C THR A 119 8.97 -14.16 -8.74
N LEU A 120 8.62 -15.34 -8.24
CA LEU A 120 7.30 -15.93 -8.42
C LEU A 120 6.50 -15.73 -7.14
N ARG A 121 5.29 -15.20 -7.26
CA ARG A 121 4.42 -14.91 -6.13
C ARG A 121 3.13 -15.72 -6.18
N ASN A 122 2.79 -16.34 -5.06
CA ASN A 122 1.51 -17.00 -4.82
C ASN A 122 0.78 -16.31 -3.67
N GLN A 123 -0.55 -16.23 -3.75
CA GLN A 123 -1.35 -15.54 -2.74
C GLN A 123 -2.72 -16.19 -2.54
N ILE A 124 -3.13 -16.28 -1.27
CA ILE A 124 -4.50 -16.64 -0.84
C ILE A 124 -5.03 -15.46 -0.04
N ASP A 125 -6.19 -14.93 -0.44
CA ASP A 125 -6.88 -13.87 0.27
C ASP A 125 -8.22 -14.37 0.81
N TYR A 126 -8.46 -14.08 2.09
CA TYR A 126 -9.76 -14.26 2.74
C TYR A 126 -10.24 -12.90 3.24
N LEU A 127 -11.25 -12.31 2.59
CA LEU A 127 -11.83 -11.03 3.00
C LEU A 127 -13.16 -11.27 3.74
N MET A 128 -13.26 -10.67 4.92
CA MET A 128 -14.36 -10.94 5.83
C MET A 128 -15.24 -9.74 6.16
N VAL A 129 -14.69 -8.53 6.15
CA VAL A 129 -15.42 -7.32 6.53
C VAL A 129 -14.85 -6.16 5.75
N ASP A 130 -15.76 -5.32 5.29
CA ASP A 130 -15.47 -4.01 4.76
C ASP A 130 -15.84 -2.94 5.79
N VAL A 131 -14.89 -2.07 6.12
CA VAL A 131 -15.01 -1.04 7.15
C VAL A 131 -14.88 0.32 6.48
N ILE A 132 -15.95 1.10 6.50
CA ILE A 132 -16.09 2.37 5.77
C ILE A 132 -16.12 3.52 6.76
N LEU A 133 -15.33 4.57 6.48
CA LEU A 133 -15.41 5.85 7.17
C LEU A 133 -16.58 6.67 6.61
N LEU A 134 -17.52 7.04 7.48
CA LEU A 134 -18.66 7.87 7.13
C LEU A 134 -18.27 9.35 7.06
N SER A 135 -18.83 10.06 6.09
CA SER A 135 -18.60 11.49 5.89
C SER A 135 -19.05 12.33 7.08
N ALA A 136 -19.95 11.85 7.93
CA ALA A 136 -20.40 12.55 9.14
C ALA A 136 -19.30 12.65 10.21
N CYS A 137 -18.29 11.78 10.18
CA CYS A 137 -17.28 11.69 11.23
C CYS A 137 -16.53 13.03 11.43
N PRO A 138 -16.36 13.51 12.68
CA PRO A 138 -15.64 14.75 12.95
C PRO A 138 -14.14 14.59 12.73
N LEU A 139 -13.48 15.69 12.32
CA LEU A 139 -12.03 15.75 12.26
C LEU A 139 -11.45 15.76 13.68
N HIS A 140 -10.30 15.10 13.84
CA HIS A 140 -9.54 15.16 15.07
C HIS A 140 -9.21 16.62 15.43
N PRO A 141 -9.40 17.09 16.69
CA PRO A 141 -9.24 18.50 17.05
C PRO A 141 -7.88 19.09 16.69
N GLN A 142 -6.82 18.29 16.84
CA GLN A 142 -5.47 18.68 16.47
C GLN A 142 -5.32 18.93 14.95
N VAL A 143 -6.01 18.17 14.09
CA VAL A 143 -5.98 18.39 12.64
C VAL A 143 -6.57 19.74 12.31
N LYS A 144 -7.70 20.10 12.93
CA LYS A 144 -8.31 21.43 12.76
C LYS A 144 -7.37 22.54 13.17
N LYS A 145 -6.72 22.40 14.34
CA LYS A 145 -5.74 23.37 14.84
C LYS A 145 -4.58 23.54 13.86
N ASP A 146 -3.99 22.44 13.39
CA ASP A 146 -2.85 22.47 12.47
C ASP A 146 -3.23 23.14 11.13
N LEU A 147 -4.47 22.95 10.63
CA LEU A 147 -4.96 23.60 9.40
C LEU A 147 -5.24 25.10 9.58
N ILE A 148 -5.79 25.49 10.72
CA ILE A 148 -6.04 26.91 11.05
C ILE A 148 -4.70 27.65 11.17
N GLU A 149 -3.69 27.05 11.79
CA GLU A 149 -2.34 27.64 11.92
C GLU A 149 -1.70 27.93 10.54
N ILE A 150 -1.83 26.99 9.59
CA ILE A 150 -1.39 27.24 8.20
C ILE A 150 -2.16 28.43 7.59
N ALA A 151 -3.49 28.47 7.77
CA ALA A 151 -4.32 29.55 7.23
C ALA A 151 -3.97 30.93 7.83
N GLU A 152 -3.66 30.99 9.11
CA GLU A 152 -3.25 32.20 9.82
C GLU A 152 -1.93 32.76 9.25
N HIS A 153 -0.92 31.91 9.08
CA HIS A 153 0.34 32.33 8.45
C HIS A 153 0.15 32.81 7.00
N GLN A 154 -0.74 32.17 6.24
CA GLN A 154 -1.10 32.64 4.90
C GLN A 154 -1.80 34.00 4.92
N ALA A 155 -2.70 34.24 5.88
CA ALA A 155 -3.39 35.53 6.03
C ALA A 155 -2.42 36.66 6.41
N ASN A 156 -1.41 36.35 7.23
CA ASN A 156 -0.37 37.29 7.65
C ASN A 156 0.75 37.49 6.61
N LYS A 157 0.67 36.81 5.45
CA LYS A 157 1.68 36.83 4.37
C LYS A 157 3.04 36.25 4.79
N GLU A 158 3.05 35.37 5.78
CA GLU A 158 4.23 34.67 6.29
C GLU A 158 4.47 33.38 5.51
N SER A 159 4.71 33.51 4.20
CA SER A 159 4.79 32.39 3.26
C SER A 159 5.74 31.26 3.70
N LEU A 160 6.94 31.60 4.20
CA LEU A 160 7.91 30.62 4.67
C LEU A 160 7.37 29.77 5.85
N LEU A 161 6.66 30.40 6.79
CA LEU A 161 6.06 29.69 7.91
C LEU A 161 4.89 28.83 7.44
N ALA A 162 4.02 29.36 6.58
CA ALA A 162 2.92 28.59 5.99
C ALA A 162 3.43 27.31 5.30
N THR A 163 4.47 27.42 4.48
CA THR A 163 5.10 26.27 3.82
C THR A 163 5.73 25.30 4.83
N TYR A 164 6.42 25.80 5.86
CA TYR A 164 7.01 24.98 6.91
C TYR A 164 5.95 24.16 7.67
N PHE A 165 4.85 24.81 8.09
CA PHE A 165 3.75 24.14 8.78
C PHE A 165 3.01 23.15 7.88
N ALA A 166 2.84 23.45 6.59
CA ALA A 166 2.29 22.48 5.64
C ALA A 166 3.19 21.25 5.47
N GLN A 167 4.51 21.42 5.45
CA GLN A 167 5.44 20.29 5.43
C GLN A 167 5.38 19.47 6.73
N LEU A 168 5.25 20.11 7.90
CA LEU A 168 5.02 19.41 9.16
C LEU A 168 3.70 18.64 9.17
N PHE A 169 2.65 19.21 8.58
CA PHE A 169 1.36 18.58 8.41
C PHE A 169 1.49 17.29 7.59
N VAL A 170 2.14 17.34 6.42
CA VAL A 170 2.42 16.17 5.57
C VAL A 170 3.30 15.14 6.29
N LYS A 171 4.31 15.58 7.06
CA LYS A 171 5.13 14.66 7.85
C LYS A 171 4.33 13.91 8.91
N LYS A 172 3.34 14.57 9.52
CA LYS A 172 2.54 14.04 10.63
C LYS A 172 1.39 13.16 10.15
N TYR A 173 0.72 13.55 9.07
CA TYR A 173 -0.50 12.91 8.59
C TYR A 173 -0.34 12.21 7.23
N GLY A 174 0.80 12.35 6.56
CA GLY A 174 1.10 11.66 5.31
C GLY A 174 0.69 12.44 4.07
N THR A 175 0.47 11.71 2.98
CA THR A 175 0.07 12.27 1.68
C THR A 175 -1.39 11.97 1.33
N HIS A 176 -1.98 11.01 2.05
CA HIS A 176 -3.33 10.52 1.88
C HIS A 176 -3.96 10.26 3.25
N TYR A 177 -5.21 9.82 3.26
CA TYR A 177 -5.80 9.17 4.42
C TYR A 177 -6.60 7.94 4.00
N THR A 178 -6.84 7.02 4.93
CA THR A 178 -7.63 5.81 4.67
C THR A 178 -9.12 6.11 4.83
N SER A 179 -9.93 5.85 3.81
CA SER A 179 -11.39 6.01 3.86
C SER A 179 -12.14 4.68 4.01
N ARG A 180 -11.50 3.57 3.64
CA ARG A 180 -12.09 2.23 3.70
C ARG A 180 -11.02 1.19 3.97
N LEU A 181 -11.33 0.16 4.74
CA LEU A 181 -10.44 -0.98 5.00
C LEU A 181 -11.17 -2.28 4.70
N TYR A 182 -10.48 -3.19 4.01
CA TYR A 182 -10.94 -4.57 3.84
C TYR A 182 -10.14 -5.44 4.80
N LEU A 183 -10.85 -5.99 5.77
CA LEU A 183 -10.28 -6.81 6.81
C LEU A 183 -10.41 -8.29 6.46
N GLY A 184 -9.44 -9.07 6.90
CA GLY A 184 -9.33 -10.46 6.50
C GLY A 184 -8.00 -11.08 6.86
N GLY A 185 -7.64 -12.11 6.09
CA GLY A 185 -6.36 -12.81 6.18
C GLY A 185 -5.75 -12.94 4.79
N SER A 186 -4.43 -12.93 4.72
CA SER A 186 -3.72 -13.21 3.46
C SER A 186 -2.47 -14.03 3.73
N ILE A 187 -2.23 -15.05 2.91
CA ILE A 187 -0.99 -15.84 2.90
C ILE A 187 -0.31 -15.57 1.57
N ILE A 188 0.94 -15.15 1.62
CA ILE A 188 1.75 -14.80 0.45
C ILE A 188 3.05 -15.59 0.49
N GLU A 189 3.33 -16.32 -0.57
CA GLU A 189 4.63 -16.95 -0.83
C GLU A 189 5.35 -16.20 -1.95
N GLU A 190 6.63 -15.91 -1.73
CA GLU A 190 7.51 -15.29 -2.71
C GLU A 190 8.79 -16.12 -2.86
N ASP A 191 8.95 -16.71 -4.05
CA ASP A 191 10.10 -17.52 -4.43
C ASP A 191 11.05 -16.67 -5.29
N PHE A 192 12.27 -16.47 -4.82
CA PHE A 192 13.33 -15.73 -5.51
C PHE A 192 14.25 -16.71 -6.23
N ILE A 193 14.35 -16.55 -7.56
CA ILE A 193 15.09 -17.44 -8.45
C ILE A 193 16.10 -16.60 -9.23
N SER A 194 17.38 -16.97 -9.24
CA SER A 194 18.40 -16.29 -10.05
C SER A 194 17.95 -16.21 -11.50
N GLN A 195 18.09 -15.04 -12.12
CA GLN A 195 17.68 -14.81 -13.50
C GLN A 195 18.39 -15.77 -14.48
N SER A 196 19.62 -16.20 -14.17
CA SER A 196 20.35 -17.22 -14.94
C SER A 196 19.71 -18.62 -14.89
N ASN A 197 18.99 -18.93 -13.82
CA ASN A 197 18.34 -20.22 -13.60
C ASN A 197 16.88 -20.23 -14.07
N TYR A 198 16.32 -19.04 -14.28
CA TYR A 198 14.99 -18.82 -14.82
C TYR A 198 15.03 -18.77 -16.36
N SER A 199 14.22 -19.60 -17.01
CA SER A 199 14.27 -19.74 -18.47
C SER A 199 13.71 -18.50 -19.17
N SER A 200 14.32 -18.15 -20.31
CA SER A 200 13.75 -17.17 -21.23
C SER A 200 12.64 -17.75 -22.12
N ASN A 201 12.50 -19.08 -22.18
CA ASN A 201 11.49 -19.76 -22.98
C ASN A 201 10.09 -19.67 -22.35
N THR A 202 9.10 -19.18 -23.11
CA THR A 202 7.73 -18.96 -22.63
C THR A 202 7.02 -20.22 -22.13
N SER A 203 7.29 -21.38 -22.74
CA SER A 203 6.70 -22.66 -22.30
C SER A 203 7.32 -23.12 -20.97
N GLU A 204 8.63 -22.96 -20.79
CA GLU A 204 9.29 -23.24 -19.51
C GLU A 204 8.89 -22.25 -18.41
N LYS A 205 8.73 -20.95 -18.72
CA LYS A 205 8.18 -19.96 -17.76
C LYS A 205 6.81 -20.37 -17.25
N ARG A 206 5.91 -20.79 -18.15
CA ARG A 206 4.59 -21.32 -17.78
C ARG A 206 4.71 -22.55 -16.88
N MET A 207 5.64 -23.44 -17.18
CA MET A 207 5.91 -24.61 -16.34
C MET A 207 6.42 -24.22 -14.95
N TYR A 208 7.32 -23.25 -14.82
CA TYR A 208 7.79 -22.79 -13.50
C TYR A 208 6.70 -22.13 -12.68
N ARG A 209 5.88 -21.26 -13.30
CA ARG A 209 4.73 -20.65 -12.63
C ARG A 209 3.75 -21.70 -12.14
N ALA A 210 3.45 -22.69 -12.97
CA ALA A 210 2.56 -23.77 -12.58
C ALA A 210 3.15 -24.68 -11.50
N ALA A 211 4.46 -24.96 -11.54
CA ALA A 211 5.14 -25.74 -10.51
C ALA A 211 5.21 -25.00 -9.17
N ALA A 212 5.43 -23.68 -9.19
CA ALA A 212 5.40 -22.82 -8.01
C ALA A 212 4.02 -22.84 -7.35
N GLU A 213 2.95 -22.66 -8.12
CA GLU A 213 1.57 -22.77 -7.66
C GLU A 213 1.27 -24.15 -7.08
N ALA A 214 1.63 -25.24 -7.78
CA ALA A 214 1.38 -26.59 -7.31
C ALA A 214 2.12 -26.91 -6.01
N SER A 215 3.37 -26.43 -5.89
CA SER A 215 4.17 -26.53 -4.67
C SER A 215 3.47 -25.80 -3.51
N PHE A 216 3.07 -24.55 -3.73
CA PHE A 216 2.36 -23.73 -2.76
C PHE A 216 1.04 -24.38 -2.31
N LEU A 217 0.14 -24.74 -3.23
CA LEU A 217 -1.14 -25.40 -2.90
C LEU A 217 -0.93 -26.76 -2.22
N GLY A 218 0.13 -27.48 -2.60
CA GLY A 218 0.54 -28.74 -1.97
C GLY A 218 0.90 -28.55 -0.49
N SER A 219 1.58 -27.46 -0.14
CA SER A 219 1.89 -27.12 1.26
C SER A 219 0.65 -26.90 2.14
N PHE A 220 -0.53 -26.69 1.55
CA PHE A 220 -1.80 -26.55 2.28
C PHE A 220 -2.79 -27.70 2.04
N GLY A 221 -2.37 -28.78 1.36
CA GLY A 221 -3.25 -29.90 1.04
C GLY A 221 -4.40 -29.56 0.07
N LEU A 222 -4.30 -28.46 -0.68
CA LEU A 222 -5.36 -27.99 -1.58
C LEU A 222 -5.28 -28.60 -2.99
N SER A 223 -4.14 -29.19 -3.37
CA SER A 223 -3.87 -29.70 -4.71
C SER A 223 -4.85 -30.78 -5.21
N ALA A 224 -5.41 -31.59 -4.32
CA ALA A 224 -6.40 -32.62 -4.68
C ALA A 224 -7.79 -32.04 -5.00
N ASN A 225 -8.15 -30.90 -4.40
CA ASN A 225 -9.50 -30.33 -4.46
C ASN A 225 -9.72 -29.37 -5.64
N TYR A 226 -8.65 -28.80 -6.20
CA TYR A 226 -8.70 -27.81 -7.29
C TYR A 226 -8.44 -28.40 -8.68
N GLY A 227 -8.44 -29.73 -8.82
CA GLY A 227 -8.24 -30.40 -10.11
C GLY A 227 -6.81 -30.34 -10.66
N SER A 228 -5.87 -29.71 -9.95
CA SER A 228 -4.45 -29.61 -10.34
C SER A 228 -3.67 -30.91 -10.13
N GLY A 229 -4.23 -31.87 -9.40
CA GLY A 229 -3.63 -33.19 -9.12
C GLY A 229 -3.38 -34.10 -10.33
N SER A 230 -3.77 -33.70 -11.55
CA SER A 230 -3.56 -34.49 -12.78
C SER A 230 -2.61 -33.87 -13.81
N ILE A 231 -2.12 -32.63 -13.62
CA ILE A 231 -1.35 -31.90 -14.64
C ILE A 231 0.16 -31.84 -14.36
N TYR A 232 0.60 -31.94 -13.10
CA TYR A 232 1.99 -31.63 -12.74
C TYR A 232 2.75 -32.82 -12.17
N ASN A 233 3.79 -33.26 -12.89
CA ASN A 233 4.69 -34.32 -12.47
C ASN A 233 5.50 -33.87 -11.24
N GLN A 234 5.53 -34.68 -10.16
CA GLN A 234 6.35 -34.44 -8.96
C GLN A 234 7.82 -34.16 -9.31
N THR A 235 8.32 -34.77 -10.39
CA THR A 235 9.66 -34.50 -10.92
C THR A 235 9.84 -33.02 -11.30
N THR A 236 8.84 -32.40 -11.93
CA THR A 236 8.89 -30.98 -12.34
C THR A 236 8.84 -30.03 -11.15
N ILE A 237 8.02 -30.33 -10.14
CA ILE A 237 7.98 -29.55 -8.88
C ILE A 237 9.34 -29.64 -8.17
N ASN A 238 9.91 -30.84 -8.07
CA ASN A 238 11.22 -31.03 -7.44
C ASN A 238 12.31 -30.28 -8.21
N GLN A 239 12.34 -30.37 -9.54
CA GLN A 239 13.26 -29.62 -10.38
C GLN A 239 13.12 -28.10 -10.18
N TYR A 240 11.89 -27.60 -10.13
CA TYR A 240 11.60 -26.20 -9.82
C TYR A 240 12.16 -25.79 -8.45
N THR A 241 11.83 -26.52 -7.39
CA THR A 241 12.20 -26.18 -6.01
C THR A 241 13.71 -26.09 -5.82
N THR A 242 14.49 -26.93 -6.52
CA THR A 242 15.96 -26.86 -6.47
C THR A 242 16.56 -25.57 -7.04
N LYS A 243 15.78 -24.80 -7.81
CA LYS A 243 16.22 -23.52 -8.40
C LYS A 243 15.94 -22.31 -7.53
N ILE A 244 15.19 -22.47 -6.44
CA ILE A 244 14.82 -21.38 -5.54
C ILE A 244 16.05 -21.01 -4.69
N ASN A 245 16.49 -19.76 -4.80
CA ASN A 245 17.58 -19.22 -3.98
C ASN A 245 17.09 -18.85 -2.58
N ARG A 246 15.89 -18.28 -2.50
CA ARG A 246 15.26 -17.84 -1.25
C ARG A 246 13.75 -17.95 -1.39
N LYS A 247 13.10 -18.45 -0.33
CA LYS A 247 11.64 -18.51 -0.21
C LYS A 247 11.22 -17.68 0.98
N ILE A 248 10.23 -16.81 0.80
CA ILE A 248 9.59 -16.07 1.88
C ILE A 248 8.12 -16.50 1.91
N LEU A 249 7.69 -17.04 3.05
CA LEU A 249 6.28 -17.24 3.34
C LEU A 249 5.86 -16.23 4.40
N SER A 250 4.81 -15.47 4.12
CA SER A 250 4.27 -14.46 5.02
C SER A 250 2.76 -14.64 5.17
N SER A 251 2.26 -14.37 6.37
CA SER A 251 0.84 -14.38 6.67
C SER A 251 0.45 -13.05 7.32
N LYS A 252 -0.72 -12.53 6.97
CA LYS A 252 -1.37 -11.38 7.58
C LYS A 252 -2.72 -11.84 8.14
N GLY A 253 -2.99 -11.53 9.41
CA GLY A 253 -4.21 -11.93 10.09
C GLY A 253 -4.22 -13.40 10.52
N GLY A 254 -5.00 -13.69 11.56
CA GLY A 254 -5.05 -14.97 12.23
C GLY A 254 -3.88 -15.21 13.18
N ASP A 255 -3.77 -16.45 13.66
CA ASP A 255 -2.69 -16.87 14.54
C ASP A 255 -1.38 -17.09 13.75
N ILE A 256 -0.25 -17.24 14.47
CA ILE A 256 1.06 -17.49 13.86
C ILE A 256 0.96 -18.72 12.96
N PHE A 257 1.24 -18.53 11.67
CA PHE A 257 1.17 -19.59 10.67
C PHE A 257 2.37 -20.55 10.80
N ILE A 258 2.09 -21.84 11.01
CA ILE A 258 3.07 -22.94 11.00
C ILE A 258 2.70 -23.89 9.86
N LEU A 259 3.69 -24.35 9.10
CA LEU A 259 3.58 -25.06 7.82
C LEU A 259 2.87 -26.43 7.83
N ASP A 260 2.18 -26.80 8.91
CA ASP A 260 1.42 -28.07 9.04
C ASP A 260 -0.07 -27.84 9.39
N GLY A 261 -0.55 -26.59 9.26
CA GLY A 261 -1.91 -26.21 9.66
C GLY A 261 -2.97 -26.50 8.61
N HIS A 262 -4.12 -27.02 9.05
CA HIS A 262 -5.36 -27.06 8.26
C HIS A 262 -5.80 -25.63 7.90
N MET A 263 -5.99 -25.33 6.60
CA MET A 263 -6.42 -24.02 6.09
C MET A 263 -7.66 -23.49 6.83
N GLU A 264 -8.56 -24.39 7.23
CA GLU A 264 -9.78 -24.12 7.98
C GLU A 264 -9.49 -23.53 9.38
N ALA A 265 -8.45 -24.02 10.06
CA ALA A 265 -8.04 -23.51 11.36
C ALA A 265 -7.45 -22.10 11.24
N TRP A 266 -6.65 -21.85 10.20
CA TRP A 266 -6.16 -20.49 9.91
C TRP A 266 -7.33 -19.55 9.60
N GLN A 267 -8.25 -19.92 8.71
CA GLN A 267 -9.44 -19.11 8.40
C GLN A 267 -10.28 -18.81 9.65
N ALA A 268 -10.45 -19.79 10.55
CA ALA A 268 -11.15 -19.60 11.81
C ALA A 268 -10.42 -18.61 12.75
N SER A 269 -9.09 -18.63 12.78
CA SER A 269 -8.30 -17.67 13.56
C SER A 269 -8.35 -16.26 12.98
N VAL A 270 -8.39 -16.10 11.65
CA VAL A 270 -8.54 -14.81 10.96
C VAL A 270 -9.83 -14.12 11.38
N LYS A 271 -10.93 -14.88 11.56
CA LYS A 271 -12.19 -14.32 12.04
C LYS A 271 -12.09 -13.66 13.41
N LYS A 272 -11.13 -14.09 14.24
CA LYS A 272 -10.90 -13.53 15.59
C LYS A 272 -9.91 -12.37 15.54
N ASN A 273 -8.86 -12.50 14.73
CA ASN A 273 -7.74 -11.57 14.65
C ASN A 273 -7.50 -11.15 13.19
N PRO A 274 -8.42 -10.36 12.57
CA PRO A 274 -8.23 -9.95 11.19
C PRO A 274 -7.09 -8.95 11.04
N ALA A 275 -6.53 -8.88 9.84
CA ALA A 275 -5.59 -7.84 9.43
C ALA A 275 -6.17 -7.00 8.30
N ILE A 276 -5.56 -5.83 8.06
CA ILE A 276 -5.86 -5.00 6.90
C ILE A 276 -5.26 -5.66 5.66
N ILE A 277 -6.12 -6.14 4.77
CA ILE A 277 -5.71 -6.76 3.51
C ILE A 277 -5.71 -5.72 2.40
N ARG A 278 -6.76 -4.90 2.31
CA ARG A 278 -6.86 -3.80 1.33
C ARG A 278 -7.28 -2.51 2.01
N ARG A 279 -6.92 -1.37 1.39
CA ARG A 279 -7.27 -0.02 1.83
C ARG A 279 -7.83 0.75 0.64
N ALA A 280 -8.85 1.57 0.86
CA ALA A 280 -9.10 2.71 -0.03
C ALA A 280 -8.45 3.95 0.56
N ILE A 281 -7.71 4.68 -0.27
CA ILE A 281 -7.03 5.90 0.12
C ILE A 281 -7.60 7.09 -0.65
N GLU A 282 -7.69 8.22 0.03
CA GLU A 282 -8.13 9.50 -0.53
C GLU A 282 -7.00 10.51 -0.42
N ASN A 283 -6.98 11.50 -1.32
CA ASN A 283 -6.02 12.61 -1.22
C ASN A 283 -6.17 13.31 0.15
N LEU A 284 -5.05 13.63 0.80
CA LEU A 284 -5.05 14.29 2.11
C LEU A 284 -5.89 15.57 2.14
N THR A 285 -5.91 16.34 1.05
CA THR A 285 -6.64 17.61 1.00
C THR A 285 -8.14 17.47 0.80
N TYR A 286 -8.64 16.25 0.53
CA TYR A 286 -10.05 16.01 0.20
C TYR A 286 -11.00 16.28 1.38
N PHE A 287 -10.58 16.02 2.62
CA PHE A 287 -11.41 16.28 3.81
C PHE A 287 -11.44 17.76 4.24
N ILE A 288 -10.56 18.60 3.67
CA ILE A 288 -10.50 20.03 3.98
C ILE A 288 -11.69 20.67 3.30
N GLN A 289 -12.85 20.75 3.96
CA GLN A 289 -14.11 21.24 3.41
C GLN A 289 -14.80 22.19 4.39
N ALA A 290 -15.68 23.06 3.88
CA ALA A 290 -16.29 24.13 4.67
C ALA A 290 -17.23 23.62 5.77
N ASP A 291 -17.85 22.45 5.58
CA ASP A 291 -18.67 21.78 6.59
C ASP A 291 -17.83 21.22 7.76
N LYS A 292 -16.56 20.86 7.50
CA LYS A 292 -15.63 20.33 8.51
C LYS A 292 -14.80 21.39 9.22
N LEU A 293 -14.60 22.52 8.56
CA LEU A 293 -13.77 23.66 9.01
C LEU A 293 -14.55 24.98 8.81
N PRO A 294 -15.69 25.18 9.51
CA PRO A 294 -16.51 26.39 9.38
C PRO A 294 -15.79 27.66 9.85
N GLU A 295 -14.67 27.52 10.58
CA GLU A 295 -13.82 28.62 11.05
C GLU A 295 -13.07 29.31 9.90
N LEU A 296 -12.94 28.65 8.75
CA LEU A 296 -12.18 29.14 7.58
C LEU A 296 -13.11 29.48 6.42
N THR A 297 -12.80 30.59 5.73
CA THR A 297 -13.50 30.95 4.49
C THR A 297 -13.15 29.99 3.36
N ASN A 298 -14.03 29.87 2.34
CA ASN A 298 -13.74 29.07 1.14
C ASN A 298 -12.41 29.45 0.46
N MET A 299 -12.05 30.74 0.48
CA MET A 299 -10.78 31.21 -0.06
C MET A 299 -9.60 30.71 0.77
N ALA A 300 -9.69 30.77 2.11
CA ALA A 300 -8.66 30.26 3.01
C ALA A 300 -8.50 28.73 2.84
N LEU A 301 -9.61 27.99 2.79
CA LEU A 301 -9.59 26.55 2.54
C LEU A 301 -8.89 26.21 1.23
N SER A 302 -9.16 26.95 0.15
CA SER A 302 -8.49 26.74 -1.14
C SER A 302 -6.98 26.93 -1.04
N LYS A 303 -6.52 27.99 -0.36
CA LYS A 303 -5.09 28.28 -0.17
C LYS A 303 -4.40 27.25 0.72
N VAL A 304 -5.07 26.75 1.76
CA VAL A 304 -4.54 25.68 2.61
C VAL A 304 -4.38 24.38 1.81
N ARG A 305 -5.38 24.02 0.99
CA ARG A 305 -5.26 22.84 0.10
C ARG A 305 -4.08 22.99 -0.88
N GLU A 306 -3.91 24.16 -1.47
CA GLU A 306 -2.79 24.45 -2.38
C GLU A 306 -1.43 24.29 -1.69
N GLU A 307 -1.27 24.86 -0.49
CA GLU A 307 -0.03 24.77 0.29
C GLU A 307 0.32 23.33 0.66
N ILE A 308 -0.68 22.56 1.12
CA ILE A 308 -0.49 21.15 1.47
C ILE A 308 -0.17 20.31 0.23
N ASN A 309 -0.85 20.55 -0.89
CA ASN A 309 -0.51 19.89 -2.15
C ASN A 309 0.93 20.22 -2.61
N GLY A 310 1.37 21.47 -2.43
CA GLY A 310 2.75 21.87 -2.66
C GLY A 310 3.75 21.14 -1.77
N ALA A 311 3.43 20.98 -0.48
CA ALA A 311 4.24 20.21 0.47
C ALA A 311 4.30 18.72 0.12
N VAL A 312 3.17 18.11 -0.29
CA VAL A 312 3.12 16.73 -0.78
C VAL A 312 3.97 16.55 -2.04
N ASN A 313 3.85 17.46 -3.02
CA ASN A 313 4.66 17.43 -4.24
C ASN A 313 6.16 17.55 -3.93
N THR A 314 6.53 18.44 -3.00
CA THR A 314 7.92 18.58 -2.54
C THR A 314 8.42 17.28 -1.91
N TYR A 315 7.61 16.65 -1.05
CA TYR A 315 7.95 15.37 -0.44
C TYR A 315 8.18 14.28 -1.49
N VAL A 316 7.33 14.18 -2.51
CA VAL A 316 7.46 13.19 -3.59
C VAL A 316 8.68 13.47 -4.46
N GLU A 317 8.91 14.71 -4.88
CA GLU A 317 10.04 15.07 -5.75
C GLU A 317 11.38 14.84 -5.04
N MET A 318 11.49 15.21 -3.76
CA MET A 318 12.73 14.99 -2.98
C MET A 318 13.04 13.51 -2.73
N ASN A 319 12.05 12.63 -2.89
CA ASN A 319 12.20 11.16 -2.80
C ASN A 319 12.17 10.49 -4.19
N THR A 320 12.26 11.26 -5.27
CA THR A 320 12.35 10.73 -6.63
C THR A 320 13.82 10.57 -7.01
N ILE A 321 14.26 9.32 -7.16
CA ILE A 321 15.59 8.95 -7.65
C ILE A 321 15.45 8.54 -9.11
N ARG A 322 15.86 9.46 -9.98
CA ARG A 322 15.81 9.33 -11.43
C ARG A 322 16.96 8.45 -11.95
N GLY A 323 16.66 7.58 -12.90
CA GLY A 323 17.67 6.80 -13.61
C GLY A 323 17.07 5.65 -14.41
N CYS A 324 17.88 5.01 -15.25
CA CYS A 324 17.42 3.87 -16.05
C CYS A 324 16.96 2.71 -15.17
N MET A 325 15.70 2.29 -15.35
CA MET A 325 15.11 1.15 -14.62
C MET A 325 15.10 -0.16 -15.44
N ASN A 326 15.55 -0.13 -16.71
CA ASN A 326 15.64 -1.33 -17.54
C ASN A 326 16.84 -2.20 -17.15
N ARG A 327 16.58 -3.36 -16.52
CA ARG A 327 17.59 -4.33 -16.06
C ARG A 327 18.52 -4.86 -17.16
N ASN A 328 18.08 -4.83 -18.41
CA ASN A 328 18.87 -5.30 -19.56
C ASN A 328 19.77 -4.20 -20.15
N SER A 329 19.66 -2.96 -19.68
CA SER A 329 20.53 -1.86 -20.12
C SER A 329 21.86 -1.85 -19.37
N ALA A 330 22.94 -1.50 -20.05
CA ALA A 330 24.24 -1.22 -19.43
C ALA A 330 24.19 -0.02 -18.47
N SER A 331 23.23 0.90 -18.66
CA SER A 331 23.03 2.07 -17.80
C SER A 331 22.09 1.79 -16.62
N PHE A 332 21.68 0.54 -16.39
CA PHE A 332 20.73 0.18 -15.33
C PHE A 332 21.17 0.70 -13.95
N ASN A 333 20.31 1.48 -13.32
CA ASN A 333 20.50 2.00 -11.98
C ASN A 333 19.51 1.32 -11.03
N TRP A 334 19.97 0.29 -10.31
CA TRP A 334 19.12 -0.44 -9.37
C TRP A 334 18.62 0.42 -8.19
N ILE A 335 19.19 1.61 -7.96
CA ILE A 335 18.75 2.56 -6.92
C ILE A 335 17.59 3.45 -7.43
N ALA A 336 17.40 3.59 -8.74
CA ALA A 336 16.32 4.40 -9.29
C ALA A 336 14.92 3.88 -8.87
N ASN A 337 13.98 4.79 -8.69
CA ASN A 337 12.55 4.50 -8.52
C ASN A 337 11.69 5.22 -9.57
N PHE A 338 12.32 5.96 -10.49
CA PHE A 338 11.65 6.66 -11.57
C PHE A 338 12.49 6.57 -12.85
N ASP A 339 11.93 5.98 -13.90
CA ASP A 339 12.60 5.90 -15.20
C ASP A 339 12.66 7.29 -15.86
N ASP A 340 13.88 7.75 -16.15
CA ASP A 340 14.16 9.03 -16.78
C ASP A 340 14.51 8.91 -18.26
N GLY A 341 14.45 7.70 -18.83
CA GLY A 341 14.77 7.45 -20.24
C GLY A 341 16.27 7.37 -20.53
N SER A 342 17.14 7.40 -19.51
CA SER A 342 18.61 7.31 -19.66
C SER A 342 19.13 5.90 -20.01
N CYS A 343 18.24 4.94 -20.29
CA CYS A 343 18.61 3.57 -20.62
C CYS A 343 19.36 3.41 -21.95
N ILE A 344 19.28 4.40 -22.84
CA ILE A 344 20.03 4.42 -24.08
C ILE A 344 21.26 5.28 -23.85
N SER A 345 22.44 4.67 -23.90
CA SER A 345 23.71 5.38 -23.68
C SER A 345 23.94 6.39 -24.81
N VAL A 346 24.04 7.66 -24.45
CA VAL A 346 24.60 8.71 -25.31
C VAL A 346 26.02 8.94 -24.81
N GLN A 347 27.03 8.61 -25.63
CA GLN A 347 28.41 8.95 -25.29
C GLN A 347 28.54 10.48 -25.23
N GLN A 348 28.73 11.02 -24.02
CA GLN A 348 29.13 12.40 -23.81
C GLN A 348 30.57 12.43 -23.30
N THR A 349 31.47 12.96 -24.12
CA THR A 349 32.90 13.16 -23.79
C THR A 349 33.16 14.59 -23.33
N THR A 350 32.29 15.14 -22.47
CA THR A 350 32.48 16.49 -21.93
C THR A 350 33.35 16.45 -20.69
N GLN A 351 34.44 17.22 -20.71
CA GLN A 351 35.33 17.37 -19.56
C GLN A 351 34.76 18.42 -18.59
N PHE A 352 34.65 18.05 -17.32
CA PHE A 352 34.17 18.94 -16.27
C PHE A 352 35.31 19.87 -15.77
N GLY A 353 35.12 21.19 -15.87
CA GLY A 353 36.13 22.20 -15.56
C GLY A 353 36.10 22.77 -14.12
N GLY A 354 35.18 22.33 -13.27
CA GLY A 354 35.01 22.84 -11.90
C GLY A 354 33.86 23.85 -11.73
N PHE A 355 33.59 24.24 -10.49
CA PHE A 355 32.63 25.30 -10.14
C PHE A 355 33.34 26.44 -9.38
N ILE A 356 32.92 27.68 -9.61
CA ILE A 356 33.29 28.86 -8.81
C ILE A 356 32.04 29.36 -8.10
N ARG A 357 32.16 29.69 -6.81
CA ARG A 357 31.09 30.31 -6.02
C ARG A 357 31.51 31.71 -5.59
N THR A 358 30.65 32.68 -5.81
CA THR A 358 30.80 34.06 -5.31
C THR A 358 29.82 34.31 -4.18
N CYS A 359 30.23 35.09 -3.17
CA CYS A 359 29.40 35.47 -2.03
C CYS A 359 29.36 37.01 -1.92
N SER A 360 28.24 37.55 -1.47
CA SER A 360 28.06 38.98 -1.15
C SER A 360 27.42 39.10 0.23
N GLU A 361 27.93 40.00 1.08
CA GLU A 361 27.29 40.31 2.36
C GLU A 361 26.01 41.11 2.14
N ASP A 362 24.89 40.71 2.77
CA ASP A 362 23.65 41.50 2.78
C ASP A 362 23.74 42.53 3.91
N SER A 363 23.82 43.81 3.55
CA SER A 363 23.92 44.94 4.47
C SER A 363 22.67 45.16 5.34
N ARG A 364 21.61 44.36 5.15
CA ARG A 364 20.35 44.43 5.93
C ARG A 364 20.30 43.47 7.13
N MET A 365 21.31 42.63 7.34
CA MET A 365 21.39 41.81 8.56
C MET A 365 22.22 42.53 9.64
N PRO A 366 21.63 42.95 10.78
CA PRO A 366 22.40 43.51 11.88
C PRO A 366 23.32 42.44 12.50
N ARG A 367 24.53 42.87 12.88
CA ARG A 367 25.56 42.02 13.51
C ARG A 367 25.15 41.51 14.89
#